data_AF-X1TY25-F1
#
_entry.id   AF-X1TY25-F1
#
_cell.length_a   1.000
_cell.length_b   1.000
_cell.length_c   1.000
_cell.angle_alpha   90.00
_cell.angle_beta   90.00
_cell.angle_gamma   90.00
#
_symmetry.space_group_name_H-M   'P 1'
#
loop_
_entity.id
_entity.type
_entity.pdbx_description
1 polymer ?
#
loop_
_entity_poly.entity_id
_entity_poly.type
_entity_poly.pdbx_seq_one_letter_code
_entity_poly.pdbx_strand_id
1 'polypeptide(L)'
;MQWNQVNAVQQTDPLIYDGYAGAFASFFQTGDPNAHKLTNSSQPGVPESRQTNEEFVIEADGFENVPTNMLKKRCDFWRSVADEIPE
;
A
#
# COMPACT_ATOMS: atom_id res chain seq x y z
N MET A 1 9.20 22.40 11.00
CA MET A 1 8.33 21.26 10.61
C MET A 1 7.50 20.87 11.82
N GLN A 2 6.18 20.95 11.71
CA GLN A 2 5.26 20.42 12.72
C GLN A 2 4.88 19.00 12.29
N TRP A 3 5.19 18.03 13.14
CA TRP A 3 4.89 16.61 12.90
C TRP A 3 3.43 16.25 13.20
N ASN A 4 2.68 17.17 13.84
CA ASN A 4 1.33 16.94 14.32
C ASN A 4 0.23 17.52 13.42
N GLN A 5 0.58 17.98 12.21
CA GLN A 5 -0.36 18.54 11.24
C GLN A 5 -0.01 18.09 9.83
N VAL A 6 -1.03 17.98 8.98
CA VAL A 6 -0.85 17.72 7.55
C VAL A 6 -0.10 18.89 6.92
N ASN A 7 1.09 18.63 6.41
CA ASN A 7 1.96 19.68 5.89
C ASN A 7 1.66 20.01 4.42
N ALA A 8 2.29 21.07 3.90
CA ALA A 8 2.05 21.56 2.54
C ALA A 8 2.32 20.50 1.45
N VAL A 9 3.31 19.63 1.63
CA VAL A 9 3.63 18.55 0.66
C VAL A 9 2.54 17.49 0.67
N GLN A 10 1.99 17.14 1.83
CA GLN A 10 0.88 16.19 1.91
C GLN A 10 -0.43 16.74 1.33
N GLN A 11 -0.57 18.07 1.29
CA GLN A 11 -1.73 18.74 0.69
C GLN A 11 -1.65 18.85 -0.84
N THR A 12 -0.49 18.60 -1.47
CA THR A 12 -0.38 18.70 -2.94
C THR A 12 -1.06 17.55 -3.66
N ASP A 13 -1.22 16.40 -2.99
CA ASP A 13 -1.91 15.22 -3.51
C ASP A 13 -2.83 14.62 -2.43
N PRO A 14 -4.01 15.22 -2.24
CA PRO A 14 -4.93 14.78 -1.19
C PRO A 14 -5.48 13.38 -1.46
N LEU A 15 -5.61 12.98 -2.73
CA LEU A 15 -6.10 11.63 -3.07
C LEU A 15 -5.14 10.57 -2.55
N ILE A 16 -3.85 10.71 -2.87
CA ILE A 16 -2.83 9.76 -2.45
C ILE A 16 -2.62 9.81 -0.94
N TYR A 17 -2.59 11.01 -0.35
CA TYR A 17 -2.46 11.16 1.09
C TYR A 17 -3.61 10.50 1.86
N ASP A 18 -4.86 10.80 1.50
CA ASP A 18 -6.04 10.26 2.19
C ASP A 18 -6.16 8.75 2.02
N GLY A 19 -5.85 8.22 0.83
CA GLY A 19 -5.87 6.77 0.61
C GLY A 19 -4.78 6.04 1.37
N TYR A 20 -3.54 6.51 1.31
CA TYR A 20 -2.41 5.85 1.99
C TYR A 20 -2.47 6.03 3.51
N ALA A 21 -2.50 7.28 3.98
CA ALA A 21 -2.48 7.56 5.41
C ALA A 21 -3.79 7.13 6.09
N GLY A 22 -4.93 7.29 5.40
CA GLY A 22 -6.24 6.87 5.90
C GLY A 22 -6.34 5.35 6.07
N ALA A 23 -5.82 4.56 5.12
CA ALA A 23 -5.80 3.10 5.25
C ALA A 23 -5.00 2.64 6.47
N PHE A 24 -3.81 3.22 6.70
CA PHE A 24 -3.02 2.93 7.90
C PHE A 24 -3.74 3.36 9.19
N ALA A 25 -4.31 4.57 9.22
CA ALA A 25 -5.04 5.06 10.38
C ALA A 25 -6.23 4.15 10.73
N SER A 26 -7.02 3.75 9.71
CA SER A 26 -8.12 2.81 9.86
C SER A 26 -7.62 1.47 10.41
N PHE A 27 -6.58 0.91 9.81
CA PHE A 27 -6.01 -0.36 10.26
C PHE A 27 -5.51 -0.32 11.71
N PHE A 28 -4.80 0.75 12.11
CA PHE A 28 -4.32 0.88 13.49
C PHE A 28 -5.46 0.99 14.50
N GLN A 29 -6.59 1.57 14.11
CA GLN A 29 -7.74 1.74 14.99
C GLN A 29 -8.62 0.48 15.06
N THR A 30 -8.84 -0.20 13.94
CA THR A 30 -9.90 -1.21 13.80
C THR A 30 -9.41 -2.60 13.42
N GLY A 31 -8.16 -2.72 12.93
CA GLY A 31 -7.65 -3.93 12.30
C GLY A 31 -8.10 -4.12 10.85
N ASP A 32 -8.96 -3.24 10.31
CA ASP A 32 -9.40 -3.24 8.91
C ASP A 32 -8.99 -1.92 8.23
N PRO A 33 -8.10 -1.95 7.22
CA PRO A 33 -7.67 -0.75 6.51
C PRO A 33 -8.80 -0.05 5.75
N ASN A 34 -9.92 -0.72 5.49
CA ASN A 34 -11.04 -0.20 4.70
C ASN A 34 -12.23 0.29 5.56
N ALA A 35 -12.24 0.05 6.86
CA ALA A 35 -13.35 0.42 7.75
C ALA A 35 -13.71 1.91 7.73
N HIS A 36 -12.70 2.78 7.54
CA HIS A 36 -12.85 4.22 7.43
C HIS A 36 -12.28 4.78 6.11
N LYS A 37 -12.43 4.03 5.00
CA LYS A 37 -11.90 4.43 3.69
C LYS A 37 -12.37 5.85 3.32
N LEU A 38 -11.40 6.75 3.13
CA LEU A 38 -11.62 8.17 2.84
C LEU A 38 -11.74 8.48 1.34
N THR A 39 -11.18 7.61 0.49
CA THR A 39 -11.27 7.77 -0.97
C THR A 39 -12.63 7.31 -1.48
N ASN A 40 -13.08 7.92 -2.59
CA ASN A 40 -14.38 7.62 -3.19
C ASN A 40 -14.47 6.15 -3.70
N SER A 41 -15.66 5.75 -4.16
CA SER A 41 -15.93 4.38 -4.60
C SER A 41 -15.22 3.95 -5.89
N SER A 42 -14.66 4.89 -6.68
CA SER A 42 -13.90 4.52 -7.88
C SER A 42 -12.47 4.08 -7.55
N GLN A 43 -11.97 4.40 -6.36
CA GLN A 43 -10.66 3.98 -5.90
C GLN A 43 -10.77 2.64 -5.17
N PRO A 44 -9.90 1.66 -5.45
CA PRO A 44 -9.91 0.38 -4.73
C PRO A 44 -9.60 0.57 -3.25
N GLY A 45 -10.08 -0.37 -2.44
CA GLY A 45 -9.62 -0.55 -1.05
C GLY A 45 -8.42 -1.48 -0.98
N VAL A 46 -7.74 -1.50 0.16
CA VAL A 46 -6.62 -2.41 0.41
C VAL A 46 -7.14 -3.86 0.35
N PRO A 47 -6.59 -4.72 -0.51
CA PRO A 47 -7.06 -6.09 -0.64
C PRO A 47 -6.59 -6.95 0.54
N GLU A 48 -7.35 -7.99 0.82
CA GLU A 48 -6.88 -9.12 1.63
C GLU A 48 -5.84 -9.92 0.84
N SER A 49 -4.58 -9.47 0.85
CA SER A 49 -3.53 -9.97 -0.06
C SER A 49 -3.35 -11.48 -0.05
N ARG A 50 -3.55 -12.16 1.08
CA ARG A 50 -3.47 -13.64 1.15
C ARG A 50 -4.62 -14.34 0.44
N GLN A 51 -5.79 -13.71 0.38
CA GLN A 51 -6.99 -14.27 -0.23
C GLN A 51 -7.02 -13.96 -1.74
N THR A 52 -6.67 -12.74 -2.12
CA THR A 52 -6.76 -12.29 -3.53
C THR A 52 -5.46 -12.50 -4.32
N ASN A 53 -4.31 -12.68 -3.64
CA ASN A 53 -2.97 -12.64 -4.25
C ASN A 53 -2.64 -11.29 -4.91
N GLU A 54 -3.22 -10.20 -4.42
CA GLU A 54 -2.99 -8.85 -4.92
C GLU A 54 -2.24 -7.98 -3.89
N GLU A 55 -1.50 -7.01 -4.41
CA GLU A 55 -0.87 -5.94 -3.65
C GLU A 55 -1.57 -4.61 -3.95
N PHE A 56 -1.62 -3.74 -2.95
CA PHE A 56 -2.15 -2.38 -3.07
C PHE A 56 -1.04 -1.46 -3.60
N VAL A 57 -1.18 -1.02 -4.85
CA VAL A 57 -0.23 -0.15 -5.53
C VAL A 57 -0.71 1.29 -5.47
N ILE A 58 0.22 2.18 -5.19
CA ILE A 58 0.03 3.63 -5.20
C ILE A 58 0.63 4.13 -6.51
N GLU A 59 -0.23 4.54 -7.43
CA GLU A 59 0.14 5.14 -8.70
C GLU A 59 0.12 6.67 -8.60
N ALA A 60 0.57 7.35 -9.65
CA ALA A 60 0.59 8.81 -9.67
C ALA A 60 -0.82 9.45 -9.66
N ASP A 61 -1.84 8.71 -10.09
CA ASP A 61 -3.21 9.20 -10.26
C ASP A 61 -4.25 8.44 -9.42
N GLY A 62 -3.81 7.50 -8.57
CA GLY A 62 -4.70 6.77 -7.68
C GLY A 62 -4.12 5.47 -7.18
N PHE A 63 -4.98 4.46 -7.07
CA PHE A 63 -4.63 3.17 -6.51
C PHE A 63 -5.08 2.03 -7.41
N GLU A 64 -4.30 0.95 -7.40
CA GLU A 64 -4.62 -0.30 -8.09
C GLU A 64 -4.41 -1.51 -7.17
N ASN A 65 -5.20 -2.56 -7.37
CA ASN A 65 -4.92 -3.88 -6.82
C ASN A 65 -4.31 -4.71 -7.95
N VAL A 66 -3.02 -5.00 -7.86
CA VAL A 66 -2.29 -5.73 -8.91
C VAL A 66 -1.83 -7.10 -8.42
N PRO A 67 -1.68 -8.11 -9.29
CA PRO A 67 -1.22 -9.43 -8.89
C PRO A 67 0.20 -9.43 -8.30
N THR A 68 0.42 -10.20 -7.23
CA THR A 68 1.72 -10.39 -6.56
C THR A 68 2.69 -11.32 -7.32
N ASN A 69 2.47 -11.55 -8.61
CA ASN A 69 3.27 -12.47 -9.42
C ASN A 69 4.77 -12.10 -9.44
N MET A 70 5.08 -10.79 -9.48
CA MET A 70 6.44 -10.28 -9.48
C MET A 70 7.10 -10.42 -8.11
N LEU A 71 6.35 -10.29 -7.02
CA LEU A 71 6.86 -10.59 -5.68
C LEU A 71 7.30 -12.05 -5.60
N LYS A 72 6.46 -12.99 -6.02
CA LYS A 72 6.81 -14.41 -6.07
C LYS A 72 8.07 -14.66 -6.92
N LYS A 73 8.11 -14.11 -8.14
CA LYS A 73 9.25 -14.26 -9.04
C LYS A 73 10.56 -13.76 -8.42
N ARG A 74 10.54 -12.59 -7.77
CA ARG A 74 11.72 -12.02 -7.10
C ARG A 74 12.13 -12.87 -5.90
N CYS A 75 11.19 -13.28 -5.06
CA CYS A 75 11.48 -14.12 -3.90
C CYS A 75 12.09 -15.47 -4.31
N ASP A 76 11.56 -16.11 -5.35
CA ASP A 76 12.07 -17.39 -5.83
C ASP A 76 13.49 -17.23 -6.40
N PHE A 77 13.74 -16.18 -7.17
CA PHE A 77 15.08 -15.85 -7.66
C PHE A 77 16.08 -15.63 -6.51
N TRP A 78 15.77 -14.74 -5.58
CA TRP A 78 16.68 -14.44 -4.47
C TRP A 78 16.95 -15.64 -3.58
N ARG A 79 15.95 -16.51 -3.34
CA ARG A 79 16.17 -17.78 -2.63
C ARG A 79 17.09 -18.73 -3.40
N SER A 80 17.01 -18.75 -4.73
CA SER A 80 17.82 -19.66 -5.54
C SER A 80 19.32 -19.33 -5.56
N VAL A 81 19.67 -18.07 -5.35
CA VAL A 81 21.08 -17.60 -5.37
C VAL A 81 21.60 -17.21 -3.98
N ALA A 82 20.78 -17.37 -2.93
CA ALA A 82 21.09 -16.88 -1.59
C ALA A 82 22.41 -17.47 -1.05
N ASP A 83 22.65 -18.75 -1.29
CA ASP A 83 23.86 -19.46 -0.83
C ASP A 83 25.11 -19.10 -1.65
N GLU A 84 24.96 -18.38 -2.76
CA GLU A 84 26.07 -17.96 -3.63
C GLU A 84 26.59 -16.55 -3.31
N ILE A 85 25.89 -15.78 -2.47
CA ILE A 85 26.29 -14.44 -2.05
C ILE A 85 27.31 -14.55 -0.91
N PRO A 86 28.58 -14.13 -1.10
CA PRO A 86 29.57 -14.11 -0.02
C PRO A 86 29.17 -13.11 1.07
N GLU A 87 29.50 -13.42 2.33
CA GLU A 87 29.33 -12.49 3.47
C GLU A 87 30.22 -11.25 3.39
#